data_AF-A0A0N4UFI2-F1
#
_entry.id   AF-A0A0N4UFI2-F1
#
_cell.length_a   1.000
_cell.length_b   1.000
_cell.length_c   1.000
_cell.angle_alpha   90.00
_cell.angle_beta   90.00
_cell.angle_gamma   90.00
#
_symmetry.space_group_name_H-M   'P 1'
#
loop_
_entity.id
_entity.type
_entity.pdbx_description
1 polymer ?
#
loop_
_entity_poly.entity_id
_entity_poly.type
_entity_poly.pdbx_seq_one_letter_code
_entity_poly.pdbx_strand_id
1 'polypeptide(L)'
;MGFRVTHLLRCSFKGLCANESSSKVPVKYAVKERGRVAWWRRAVYNAPVVSPLERGVDFTFQDGRPVFATSQRDLNRKLKQIELGKKIVKLLEEMKTAEILWLESVESEQQKEEEINRWRPLEKGQNEL
;
A
#
# COMPACT_ATOMS: atom_id res chain seq x y z
N MET A 1 22.64 21.40 52.05
CA MET A 1 22.33 22.50 51.11
C MET A 1 21.87 21.88 49.80
N GLY A 2 20.60 22.07 49.44
CA GLY A 2 19.96 21.33 48.33
C GLY A 2 20.27 21.94 46.97
N PHE A 3 20.89 21.16 46.09
CA PHE A 3 21.08 21.52 44.68
C PHE A 3 19.84 21.09 43.88
N ARG A 4 19.06 22.09 43.43
CA ARG A 4 18.14 21.97 42.30
C ARG A 4 18.97 21.99 41.02
N VAL A 5 18.98 20.91 40.25
CA VAL A 5 19.46 20.93 38.86
C VAL A 5 18.25 20.71 37.95
N THR A 6 17.69 21.82 37.53
CA THR A 6 16.86 21.93 36.33
C THR A 6 17.75 21.75 35.12
N HIS A 7 17.60 20.66 34.37
CA HIS A 7 18.10 20.61 33.00
C HIS A 7 16.98 20.23 32.04
N LEU A 8 16.49 21.28 31.40
CA LEU A 8 15.82 21.30 30.12
C LEU A 8 16.61 20.47 29.10
N LEU A 9 16.06 19.33 28.68
CA LEU A 9 16.36 18.74 27.38
C LEU A 9 15.10 18.80 26.52
N ARG A 10 14.96 19.98 25.94
CA ARG A 10 14.06 20.35 24.86
C ARG A 10 14.57 19.68 23.58
N CYS A 11 14.19 18.43 23.32
CA CYS A 11 14.28 17.88 21.97
C CYS A 11 13.17 18.48 21.11
N SER A 12 13.54 19.56 20.43
CA SER A 12 12.78 20.21 19.37
C SER A 12 12.82 19.32 18.12
N PHE A 13 11.91 18.35 18.01
CA PHE A 13 11.64 17.67 16.73
C PHE A 13 10.81 18.63 15.85
N LYS A 14 11.50 19.62 15.27
CA LYS A 14 11.00 20.48 14.21
C LYS A 14 11.36 19.83 12.88
N GLY A 15 10.35 19.42 12.12
CA GLY A 15 10.46 19.19 10.68
C GLY A 15 10.05 17.79 10.25
N LEU A 16 9.15 17.74 9.26
CA LEU A 16 8.78 16.56 8.45
C LEU A 16 7.89 15.58 9.25
N CYS A 17 6.56 15.74 9.34
CA CYS A 17 5.60 15.72 8.23
C CYS A 17 4.36 16.55 8.62
N ALA A 18 4.20 17.71 7.98
CA ALA A 18 2.93 18.42 7.91
C ALA A 18 2.42 18.30 6.47
N ASN A 19 1.12 18.09 6.31
CA ASN A 19 0.35 17.80 5.08
C ASN A 19 0.39 16.29 4.75
N GLU A 20 -0.70 15.51 4.75
CA GLU A 20 -2.11 15.81 4.56
C GLU A 20 -2.98 14.97 5.50
N SER A 21 -4.09 15.58 5.89
CA SER A 21 -5.16 15.03 6.72
C SER A 21 -5.49 13.57 6.46
N SER A 22 -5.28 12.78 7.51
CA SER A 22 -5.90 11.49 7.78
C SER A 22 -7.38 11.43 7.32
N SER A 23 -7.62 10.49 6.42
CA SER A 23 -8.76 9.56 6.35
C SER A 23 -10.12 10.07 6.87
N LYS A 24 -10.85 10.80 6.03
CA LYS A 24 -12.32 10.84 6.12
C LYS A 24 -12.89 9.70 5.26
N VAL A 25 -13.04 8.50 5.84
CA VAL A 25 -13.90 7.47 5.26
C VAL A 25 -15.26 7.55 5.98
N PRO A 26 -16.27 8.26 5.44
CA PRO A 26 -17.60 8.16 6.02
C PRO A 26 -18.24 6.82 5.62
N VAL A 27 -18.67 6.12 6.66
CA VAL A 27 -19.37 4.83 6.66
C VAL A 27 -20.76 4.94 6.01
N LYS A 28 -21.17 3.83 5.41
CA LYS A 28 -22.41 3.53 4.66
C LYS A 28 -23.70 4.14 5.24
N TYR A 29 -24.50 4.76 4.38
CA TYR A 29 -25.96 4.80 4.51
C TYR A 29 -26.59 4.17 3.27
N ALA A 30 -27.36 3.09 3.47
CA ALA A 30 -28.06 2.39 2.41
C ALA A 30 -29.24 3.24 1.89
N VAL A 31 -29.07 3.84 0.71
CA VAL A 31 -30.18 4.50 0.00
C VAL A 31 -31.05 3.41 -0.63
N LYS A 32 -32.33 3.35 -0.22
CA LYS A 32 -33.35 2.46 -0.81
C LYS A 32 -33.65 2.91 -2.24
N GLU A 33 -33.08 2.25 -3.23
CA GLU A 33 -33.33 2.58 -4.64
C GLU A 33 -34.65 1.94 -5.13
N ARG A 34 -35.76 2.69 -5.01
CA ARG A 34 -36.97 2.44 -5.79
C ARG A 34 -36.84 3.20 -7.12
N GLY A 35 -36.55 2.51 -8.21
CA GLY A 35 -36.48 3.09 -9.55
C GLY A 35 -35.73 2.20 -10.55
N ARG A 36 -36.04 2.34 -11.85
CA ARG A 36 -35.36 1.60 -12.93
C ARG A 36 -33.86 1.89 -12.89
N VAL A 37 -33.08 0.87 -12.50
CA VAL A 37 -31.61 0.71 -12.52
C VAL A 37 -30.85 1.91 -13.12
N ALA A 38 -30.45 2.85 -12.26
CA ALA A 38 -29.53 3.94 -12.62
C ALA A 38 -28.09 3.43 -12.49
N TRP A 39 -27.62 2.71 -13.51
CA TRP A 39 -26.28 2.10 -13.56
C TRP A 39 -25.12 3.09 -13.33
N TRP A 40 -25.35 4.40 -13.46
CA TRP A 40 -24.39 5.46 -13.13
C TRP A 40 -24.30 5.81 -11.63
N ARG A 41 -25.27 5.43 -10.79
CA ARG A 41 -25.25 5.76 -9.34
C ARG A 41 -24.22 4.96 -8.56
N ARG A 42 -23.78 3.83 -9.09
CA ARG A 42 -22.61 3.07 -8.64
C ARG A 42 -21.69 2.90 -9.83
N ALA A 43 -20.82 3.88 -10.07
CA ALA A 43 -19.73 3.71 -11.02
C ALA A 43 -18.84 2.56 -10.51
N VAL A 44 -19.10 1.35 -10.98
CA VAL A 44 -18.12 0.28 -10.94
C VAL A 44 -16.99 0.76 -11.82
N TYR A 45 -15.79 0.88 -11.26
CA TYR A 45 -14.60 1.23 -12.03
C TYR A 45 -14.41 0.17 -13.11
N ASN A 46 -14.84 0.48 -14.32
CA ASN A 46 -14.45 -0.24 -15.51
C ASN A 46 -13.05 0.27 -15.88
N ALA A 47 -12.03 -0.36 -15.29
CA ALA A 47 -10.62 -0.17 -15.65
C ALA A 47 -10.45 -0.12 -17.18
N PRO A 48 -9.50 0.67 -17.72
CA PRO A 48 -9.59 1.24 -19.07
C PRO A 48 -10.03 0.18 -20.08
N VAL A 49 -11.22 0.41 -20.64
CA VAL A 49 -11.81 -0.46 -21.64
C VAL A 49 -10.83 -0.47 -22.81
N VAL A 50 -9.98 -1.51 -22.89
CA VAL A 50 -9.51 -1.97 -24.19
C VAL A 50 -10.78 -2.10 -25.00
N SER A 51 -10.94 -1.25 -26.02
CA SER A 51 -12.17 -1.25 -26.80
C SER A 51 -12.40 -2.68 -27.28
N PRO A 52 -13.62 -3.24 -27.21
CA PRO A 52 -13.86 -4.60 -27.66
C PRO A 52 -13.36 -4.84 -29.10
N LEU A 53 -13.33 -3.77 -29.91
CA LEU A 53 -12.78 -3.75 -31.26
C LEU A 53 -11.25 -3.86 -31.31
N GLU A 54 -10.53 -3.36 -30.31
CA GLU A 54 -9.09 -3.58 -30.17
C GLU A 54 -8.76 -4.93 -29.51
N ARG A 55 -9.76 -5.74 -29.16
CA ARG A 55 -9.53 -7.06 -28.56
C ARG A 55 -9.50 -8.13 -29.64
N GLY A 56 -8.32 -8.34 -30.23
CA GLY A 56 -8.11 -9.42 -31.19
C GLY A 56 -7.22 -9.00 -32.33
N VAL A 57 -7.22 -9.81 -33.39
CA VAL A 57 -6.66 -9.45 -34.69
C VAL A 57 -7.79 -8.99 -35.60
N ASP A 58 -7.55 -7.94 -36.37
CA ASP A 58 -8.53 -7.38 -37.31
C ASP A 58 -8.80 -8.32 -38.50
N PHE A 59 -7.83 -9.14 -38.89
CA PHE A 59 -7.95 -10.09 -39.99
C PHE A 59 -7.19 -11.38 -39.71
N THR A 60 -7.60 -12.45 -40.38
CA THR A 60 -6.96 -13.76 -40.37
C THR A 60 -6.71 -14.23 -41.80
N PHE A 61 -5.71 -15.08 -41.99
CA PHE A 61 -5.46 -15.71 -43.29
C PHE A 61 -6.51 -16.79 -43.56
N GLN A 62 -6.98 -16.91 -44.81
CA GLN A 62 -7.91 -17.98 -45.22
C GLN A 62 -7.32 -19.38 -44.98
N ASP A 63 -6.00 -19.51 -45.13
CA ASP A 63 -5.22 -20.72 -44.81
C ASP A 63 -5.29 -21.13 -43.33
N GLY A 64 -5.82 -20.27 -42.44
CA GLY A 64 -5.86 -20.53 -40.99
C GLY A 64 -4.54 -20.25 -40.26
N ARG A 65 -3.56 -19.61 -40.90
CA ARG A 65 -2.31 -19.21 -40.24
C ARG A 65 -2.60 -18.21 -39.11
N PRO A 66 -1.99 -18.38 -37.92
CA PRO A 66 -2.22 -17.46 -36.82
C PRO A 66 -1.59 -16.10 -37.11
N VAL A 67 -2.38 -15.04 -36.91
CA VAL A 67 -1.90 -13.66 -36.90
C VAL A 67 -1.73 -13.25 -35.44
N PHE A 68 -0.57 -12.70 -35.09
CA PHE A 68 -0.29 -12.32 -33.70
C PHE A 68 -0.59 -10.85 -33.40
N ALA A 69 -0.49 -9.98 -34.40
CA ALA A 69 -0.82 -8.56 -34.30
C ALA A 69 -1.15 -8.03 -35.69
N THR A 70 -2.11 -7.10 -35.77
CA THR A 70 -2.51 -6.45 -37.02
C THR A 70 -1.97 -5.03 -37.12
N SER A 71 -1.85 -4.32 -36.00
CA SER A 71 -1.39 -2.94 -35.97
C SER A 71 -0.15 -2.71 -35.09
N GLN A 72 0.62 -1.66 -35.40
CA GLN A 72 1.71 -1.20 -34.52
C GLN A 72 1.16 -0.75 -33.14
N ARG A 73 -0.08 -0.27 -33.09
CA ARG A 73 -0.75 0.11 -31.84
C ARG A 73 -0.93 -1.10 -30.92
N ASP A 74 -1.28 -2.26 -31.48
CA ASP A 74 -1.39 -3.51 -30.72
C ASP A 74 -0.06 -3.97 -30.16
N LEU A 75 1.00 -3.90 -30.96
CA LEU A 75 2.35 -4.21 -30.50
C LEU A 75 2.76 -3.29 -29.35
N ASN A 76 2.59 -1.98 -29.50
CA ASN A 76 2.90 -1.00 -28.47
C ASN A 76 2.10 -1.24 -27.18
N ARG A 77 0.82 -1.61 -27.28
CA ARG A 77 -0.01 -1.95 -26.13
C ARG A 77 0.48 -3.21 -25.42
N LYS A 78 0.82 -4.27 -26.16
CA LYS A 78 1.38 -5.51 -25.60
C LYS A 78 2.72 -5.25 -24.91
N LEU A 79 3.59 -4.45 -25.51
CA LEU A 79 4.85 -4.03 -24.89
C LEU A 79 4.62 -3.28 -23.58
N LYS A 80 3.70 -2.30 -23.57
CA LYS A 80 3.31 -1.58 -22.33
C LYS A 80 2.80 -2.53 -21.25
N GLN A 81 1.99 -3.53 -21.60
CA GLN A 81 1.51 -4.53 -20.64
C GLN A 81 2.66 -5.35 -20.03
N ILE A 82 3.64 -5.75 -20.86
CA ILE A 82 4.83 -6.47 -20.39
C ILE A 82 5.66 -5.59 -19.45
N GLU A 83 5.89 -4.33 -19.80
CA GLU A 83 6.61 -3.36 -18.97
C GLU A 83 5.91 -3.10 -17.63
N LEU A 84 4.59 -2.94 -17.64
CA LEU A 84 3.80 -2.82 -16.43
C LEU A 84 3.89 -4.07 -15.57
N GLY A 85 3.80 -5.26 -16.17
CA GLY A 85 3.99 -6.53 -15.47
C GLY A 85 5.35 -6.63 -14.79
N LYS A 86 6.43 -6.29 -15.49
CA LYS A 86 7.79 -6.24 -14.92
C LYS A 86 7.89 -5.27 -13.75
N LYS A 87 7.28 -4.08 -13.88
CA LYS A 87 7.26 -3.07 -12.81
C LYS A 87 6.51 -3.56 -11.57
N ILE A 88 5.37 -4.23 -11.76
CA ILE A 88 4.58 -4.80 -10.65
C ILE A 88 5.41 -5.85 -9.90
N VAL A 89 6.03 -6.79 -10.63
CA VAL A 89 6.87 -7.83 -10.00
C VAL A 89 8.00 -7.21 -9.19
N LYS A 90 8.70 -6.21 -9.77
CA LYS A 90 9.76 -5.48 -9.07
C LYS A 90 9.27 -4.81 -7.78
N LEU A 91 8.13 -4.12 -7.82
CA LEU A 91 7.56 -3.46 -6.64
C LEU A 91 7.15 -4.47 -5.56
N LEU A 92 6.61 -5.62 -5.95
CA LEU A 92 6.26 -6.69 -5.01
C LEU A 92 7.51 -7.29 -4.35
N GLU A 93 8.62 -7.43 -5.08
CA GLU A 93 9.90 -7.84 -4.51
C GLU A 93 10.42 -6.79 -3.51
N GLU A 94 10.41 -5.50 -3.87
CA GLU A 94 10.79 -4.40 -2.98
C GLU A 94 9.93 -4.39 -1.69
N MET A 95 8.61 -4.56 -1.80
CA MET A 95 7.71 -4.66 -0.65
C MET A 95 8.06 -5.85 0.26
N LYS A 96 8.29 -7.03 -0.31
CA LYS A 96 8.72 -8.21 0.47
C LYS A 96 10.02 -7.97 1.21
N THR A 97 11.01 -7.33 0.58
CA THR A 97 12.28 -7.01 1.26
C THR A 97 12.09 -6.02 2.41
N ALA A 98 11.22 -5.01 2.23
CA ALA A 98 10.89 -4.06 3.28
C ALA A 98 10.14 -4.72 4.45
N GLU A 99 9.23 -5.67 4.17
CA GLU A 99 8.53 -6.44 5.18
C GLU A 99 9.49 -7.29 6.03
N ILE A 100 10.47 -7.96 5.40
CA ILE A 100 11.49 -8.74 6.11
C ILE A 100 12.33 -7.84 7.03
N LEU A 101 12.86 -6.74 6.51
CA LEU A 101 13.66 -5.78 7.29
C LEU A 101 12.85 -5.20 8.46
N TRP A 102 11.57 -4.94 8.25
CA TRP A 102 10.68 -4.46 9.30
C TRP A 102 10.49 -5.51 10.40
N LEU A 103 10.24 -6.78 10.05
CA LEU A 103 10.14 -7.87 11.02
C LEU A 103 11.43 -8.02 11.83
N GLU A 104 12.59 -8.02 11.17
CA GLU A 104 13.90 -8.06 11.84
C GLU A 104 14.10 -6.87 12.81
N SER A 105 13.64 -5.68 12.42
CA SER A 105 13.72 -4.49 13.29
C SER A 105 12.83 -4.62 14.53
N VAL A 106 11.61 -5.14 14.37
CA VAL A 106 10.66 -5.39 15.46
C VAL A 106 11.22 -6.44 16.42
N GLU A 107 11.78 -7.53 15.90
CA GLU A 107 12.44 -8.55 16.73
C GLU A 107 13.64 -7.98 17.50
N SER A 108 14.46 -7.13 16.87
CA SER A 108 15.58 -6.47 17.53
C SER A 108 15.13 -5.50 18.64
N GLU A 109 14.05 -4.76 18.42
CA GLU A 109 13.47 -3.88 19.44
C GLU A 109 12.93 -4.69 20.62
N GLN A 110 12.19 -5.77 20.36
CA GLN A 110 11.69 -6.67 21.41
C GLN A 110 12.83 -7.27 22.24
N GLN A 111 13.92 -7.73 21.60
CA GLN A 111 15.09 -8.25 22.31
C GLN A 111 15.74 -7.18 23.21
N LYS A 112 15.88 -5.95 22.71
CA LYS A 112 16.41 -4.83 23.52
C LYS A 112 15.50 -4.48 24.69
N GLU A 113 14.18 -4.48 24.48
CA GLU A 113 13.21 -4.25 25.55
C GLU A 113 13.26 -5.35 26.60
N GLU A 114 13.37 -6.62 26.19
CA GLU A 114 13.58 -7.75 27.11
C GLU A 114 14.87 -7.61 27.91
N GLU A 115 15.98 -7.23 27.26
CA GLU A 115 17.25 -6.99 27.93
C GLU A 115 17.13 -5.86 28.96
N ILE A 116 16.53 -4.73 28.57
CA ILE A 116 16.27 -3.61 29.49
C ILE A 116 15.40 -4.06 30.66
N ASN A 117 14.35 -4.85 30.40
CA ASN A 117 13.45 -5.37 31.43
C ASN A 117 14.16 -6.37 32.36
N ARG A 118 15.09 -7.19 31.87
CA ARG A 118 15.92 -8.10 32.69
C ARG A 118 16.82 -7.33 33.66
N TRP A 119 17.33 -6.18 33.25
CA TRP A 119 18.19 -5.33 34.10
C TRP A 119 17.43 -4.25 34.87
N ARG A 120 16.12 -4.10 34.65
CA ARG A 120 15.30 -3.09 35.31
C ARG A 120 15.18 -3.42 36.80
N PRO A 121 15.52 -2.48 37.71
CA PRO A 121 15.36 -2.71 39.14
C PRO A 121 13.88 -2.90 39.48
N LEU A 122 13.61 -3.87 40.35
CA LEU A 122 12.27 -4.11 40.90
C LEU A 122 11.84 -2.92 41.76
N GLU A 123 10.60 -2.47 41.57
CA GLU A 123 10.00 -1.45 42.43
C GLU A 123 9.81 -2.02 43.84
N LYS A 124 10.36 -1.35 44.85
CA LYS A 124 10.09 -1.66 46.26
C LYS A 124 8.76 -1.00 46.64
N GLY A 125 7.80 -1.76 47.17
CA GLY A 125 6.62 -1.16 47.83
C GLY A 125 5.23 -1.72 47.49
N GLN A 126 5.09 -2.90 46.89
CA GLN A 126 3.76 -3.47 46.55
C GLN A 126 3.37 -4.74 47.34
N ASN A 127 4.08 -5.05 48.43
CA ASN A 127 3.79 -6.21 49.30
C ASN A 127 3.03 -5.85 50.59
N GLU A 128 2.17 -4.82 50.59
CA GLU A 128 1.34 -4.45 51.75
C GLU A 128 -0.03 -3.88 51.32
N LEU A 129 -1.00 -4.75 51.03
CA LEU A 129 -2.44 -4.51 51.10
C LEU A 129 -3.14 -5.84 51.47
#